data_AF-A0A8H4JBR8-F1
#
_entry.id   AF-A0A8H4JBR8-F1
#
_cell.length_a   1.000
_cell.length_b   1.000
_cell.length_c   1.000
_cell.angle_alpha   90.00
_cell.angle_beta   90.00
_cell.angle_gamma   90.00
#
_symmetry.space_group_name_H-M   'P 1'
#
loop_
_entity.id
_entity.type
_entity.pdbx_description
1 polymer ?
#
loop_
_entity_poly.entity_id
_entity_poly.type
_entity_poly.pdbx_seq_one_letter_code
_entity_poly.pdbx_strand_id
1 'polypeptide(L)'
;MEKKLRRVSKACDFCHKRARKCKLPSADETATLGSLSCLTCVEHDVACTWTRVTAKRGVKPRSSRLAQNTNESCGVRPWRYDQRIHGPRDTIHALIDTFFQTVYPVFPIFDQQPLLLEWHRSDLSSDRCSFSYLMSLCALSLSHIKDGAVLPSREEAFTTAAPATGLLSVFIENAERSIPTDVRGQDAFRYLPTIASLVLVAFQTRHSSLHHRYLGLFHSLIAGQNLHEEVNWPSTLTELERQRYRRIFWSMYRLEVHSALVMGHVIRCPEQQTMVAYPSDGSRDSQPTEGNWLIGWNFVTDLYRSLEHVINHYRVKRAGRTVADAYSSRLSPREPLALKMETILSALQDGLESLPSDMMTALPPSANAKANLCGFQVANIVCTSQARLLTP
;
A
#
# COMPACT_ATOMS: atom_id res chain seq x y z
N MET A 1 -7.13 44.77 -45.42
CA MET A 1 -6.96 44.84 -43.95
C MET A 1 -8.03 43.96 -43.32
N GLU A 2 -7.78 42.64 -43.23
CA GLU A 2 -8.76 41.67 -42.72
C GLU A 2 -8.84 41.72 -41.19
N LYS A 3 -10.01 42.08 -40.66
CA LYS A 3 -10.29 42.01 -39.22
C LYS A 3 -10.60 40.56 -38.85
N LYS A 4 -9.62 39.89 -38.22
CA LYS A 4 -9.78 38.55 -37.62
C LYS A 4 -10.87 38.60 -36.54
N LEU A 5 -12.01 37.95 -36.81
CA LEU A 5 -13.19 37.88 -35.94
C LEU A 5 -12.86 37.23 -34.58
N ARG A 6 -13.27 37.89 -33.49
CA ARG A 6 -13.11 37.39 -32.11
C ARG A 6 -13.90 36.10 -31.93
N ARG A 7 -13.20 35.00 -31.62
CA ARG A 7 -13.80 33.72 -31.23
C ARG A 7 -14.56 33.91 -29.90
N VAL A 8 -15.88 33.76 -29.91
CA VAL A 8 -16.74 33.86 -28.72
C VAL A 8 -16.51 32.63 -27.82
N SER A 9 -16.23 32.85 -26.54
CA SER A 9 -15.76 31.83 -25.58
C SER A 9 -16.86 31.22 -24.69
N LYS A 10 -18.14 31.56 -24.91
CA LYS A 10 -19.27 31.11 -24.07
C LYS A 10 -20.29 30.33 -24.92
N ALA A 11 -20.72 29.17 -24.44
CA ALA A 11 -21.87 28.44 -24.99
C ALA A 11 -23.17 28.88 -24.31
N CYS A 12 -24.31 28.78 -25.02
CA CYS A 12 -25.64 29.07 -24.43
C CYS A 12 -26.01 28.05 -23.35
N ASP A 13 -27.05 28.34 -22.58
CA ASP A 13 -27.45 27.56 -21.41
C ASP A 13 -27.81 26.11 -21.79
N PHE A 14 -28.54 25.93 -22.89
CA PHE A 14 -28.93 24.62 -23.43
C PHE A 14 -27.73 23.78 -23.87
N CYS A 15 -26.85 24.34 -24.73
CA CYS A 15 -25.66 23.64 -25.22
C CYS A 15 -24.70 23.31 -24.09
N HIS A 16 -24.54 24.20 -23.10
CA HIS A 16 -23.72 23.96 -21.92
C HIS A 16 -24.27 22.80 -21.06
N LYS A 17 -25.58 22.81 -20.75
CA LYS A 17 -26.21 21.76 -19.91
C LYS A 17 -26.08 20.36 -20.51
N ARG A 18 -26.08 20.26 -21.84
CA ARG A 18 -25.99 18.98 -22.57
C ARG A 18 -24.59 18.66 -23.11
N ALA A 19 -23.58 19.46 -22.76
CA ALA A 19 -22.20 19.32 -23.22
C ALA A 19 -22.07 19.20 -24.76
N ARG A 20 -22.88 19.97 -25.52
CA ARG A 20 -22.86 20.01 -26.99
C ARG A 20 -22.22 21.29 -27.51
N LYS A 21 -21.72 21.24 -28.76
CA LYS A 21 -21.05 22.38 -29.40
C LYS A 21 -22.06 23.47 -29.76
N CYS A 22 -21.88 24.67 -29.21
CA CYS A 22 -22.70 25.85 -29.51
C CYS A 22 -22.16 26.56 -30.76
N LYS A 23 -22.95 26.60 -31.84
CA LYS A 23 -22.57 27.25 -33.11
C LYS A 23 -23.44 28.50 -33.33
N LEU A 24 -22.84 29.68 -33.41
CA LEU A 24 -23.56 30.91 -33.77
C LEU A 24 -23.62 31.04 -35.30
N PRO A 25 -24.70 31.63 -35.85
CA PRO A 25 -24.76 31.97 -37.27
C PRO A 25 -23.67 32.98 -37.65
N SER A 26 -23.19 32.93 -38.90
CA SER A 26 -22.24 33.91 -39.44
C SER A 26 -22.89 35.28 -39.59
N ALA A 27 -22.08 36.34 -39.49
CA ALA A 27 -22.55 37.73 -39.43
C ALA A 27 -23.39 38.20 -40.64
N ASP A 28 -23.36 37.47 -41.75
CA ASP A 28 -24.17 37.79 -42.95
C ASP A 28 -25.62 37.31 -42.85
N GLU A 29 -25.97 36.45 -41.88
CA GLU A 29 -27.34 35.91 -41.71
C GLU A 29 -28.11 36.57 -40.55
N THR A 30 -27.46 37.44 -39.76
CA THR A 30 -28.03 38.01 -38.53
C THR A 30 -28.92 39.25 -38.73
N ALA A 31 -29.19 39.67 -39.96
CA ALA A 31 -29.90 40.93 -40.22
C ALA A 31 -31.44 40.84 -40.16
N THR A 32 -32.04 39.64 -40.13
CA THR A 32 -33.50 39.50 -40.33
C THR A 32 -34.31 38.94 -39.16
N LEU A 33 -33.70 38.58 -38.03
CA LEU A 33 -34.46 38.16 -36.86
C LEU A 33 -33.73 38.56 -35.57
N GLY A 34 -34.32 39.47 -34.79
CA GLY A 34 -33.77 40.05 -33.55
C GLY A 34 -33.59 39.07 -32.37
N SER A 35 -33.26 37.81 -32.64
CA SER A 35 -33.04 36.75 -31.65
C SER A 35 -31.68 36.07 -31.93
N LEU A 36 -30.71 36.26 -31.03
CA LEU A 36 -29.40 35.58 -31.04
C LEU A 36 -29.50 34.10 -30.64
N SER A 37 -30.28 33.32 -31.39
CA SER A 37 -30.37 31.86 -31.24
C SER A 37 -29.22 31.17 -31.97
N CYS A 38 -28.56 30.21 -31.30
CA CYS A 38 -27.51 29.42 -31.93
C CYS A 38 -28.11 28.34 -32.85
N LEU A 39 -27.40 27.96 -33.92
CA LEU A 39 -27.83 26.95 -34.90
C LEU A 39 -28.25 25.65 -34.21
N THR A 40 -27.54 25.25 -33.16
CA THR A 40 -27.84 24.04 -32.39
C THR A 40 -29.15 24.14 -31.59
N CYS A 41 -29.55 25.32 -31.13
CA CYS A 41 -30.85 25.48 -30.47
C CYS A 41 -32.00 25.52 -31.49
N VAL A 42 -31.75 26.08 -32.68
CA VAL A 42 -32.70 26.08 -33.80
C VAL A 42 -32.95 24.65 -34.30
N GLU A 43 -31.88 23.86 -34.52
CA GLU A 43 -31.97 22.45 -34.93
C GLU A 43 -32.76 21.58 -33.95
N HIS A 44 -32.74 21.93 -32.67
CA HIS A 44 -33.43 21.19 -31.61
C HIS A 44 -34.79 21.80 -31.24
N ASP A 45 -35.24 22.85 -31.96
CA ASP A 45 -36.47 23.59 -31.72
C ASP A 45 -36.68 23.98 -30.24
N VAL A 46 -35.62 24.50 -29.62
CA VAL A 46 -35.61 24.91 -28.21
C VAL A 46 -35.22 26.37 -28.06
N ALA A 47 -35.78 27.02 -27.04
CA ALA A 47 -35.44 28.40 -26.70
C ALA A 47 -33.95 28.53 -26.35
N CYS A 48 -33.25 29.42 -27.07
CA CYS A 48 -31.83 29.70 -26.84
C CYS A 48 -31.67 30.81 -25.80
N THR A 49 -31.30 30.44 -24.57
CA THR A 49 -31.12 31.38 -23.46
C THR A 49 -29.66 31.54 -23.04
N TRP A 50 -29.32 32.75 -22.58
CA TRP A 50 -27.98 33.15 -22.13
C TRP A 50 -28.02 33.75 -20.71
N THR A 51 -28.96 33.25 -19.91
CA THR A 51 -29.32 33.75 -18.58
C THR A 51 -28.39 33.28 -17.48
N ARG A 52 -27.49 32.30 -17.75
CA ARG A 52 -26.54 31.83 -16.76
C ARG A 52 -25.65 32.95 -16.23
N VAL A 53 -25.86 33.24 -14.95
CA VAL A 53 -24.96 34.03 -14.10
C VAL A 53 -23.63 33.30 -14.04
N THR A 54 -22.59 33.93 -14.56
CA THR A 54 -21.22 33.41 -14.42
C THR A 54 -20.87 33.39 -12.94
N ALA A 55 -20.62 32.21 -12.38
CA ALA A 55 -19.86 32.14 -11.14
C ALA A 55 -18.54 32.88 -11.39
N LYS A 56 -18.30 33.97 -10.65
CA LYS A 56 -16.99 34.62 -10.64
C LYS A 56 -16.00 33.54 -10.20
N ARG A 57 -15.29 32.94 -11.16
CA ARG A 57 -14.03 32.29 -10.82
C ARG A 57 -13.21 33.40 -10.22
N GLY A 58 -12.98 33.34 -8.92
CA GLY A 58 -11.92 34.14 -8.31
C GLY A 58 -10.68 33.99 -9.16
N VAL A 59 -9.90 35.07 -9.27
CA VAL A 59 -8.56 34.98 -9.83
C VAL A 59 -7.90 33.80 -9.13
N LYS A 60 -7.62 32.71 -9.86
CA LYS A 60 -6.66 31.72 -9.37
C LYS A 60 -5.42 32.56 -9.08
N PRO A 61 -4.88 32.57 -7.84
CA PRO A 61 -3.65 33.29 -7.59
C PRO A 61 -2.66 32.78 -8.62
N ARG A 62 -2.10 33.72 -9.37
CA ARG A 62 -1.06 33.48 -10.36
C ARG A 62 0.07 32.86 -9.55
N SER A 63 0.16 31.53 -9.52
CA SER A 63 1.27 30.80 -8.91
C SER A 63 2.46 31.07 -9.81
N SER A 64 3.04 32.25 -9.65
CA SER A 64 4.40 32.55 -10.03
C SER A 64 5.23 31.38 -9.54
N ARG A 65 5.89 30.72 -10.48
CA ARG A 65 7.18 30.08 -10.25
C ARG A 65 8.07 31.15 -9.60
N LEU A 66 8.02 31.21 -8.28
CA LEU A 66 9.02 31.82 -7.46
C LEU A 66 9.72 30.64 -6.83
N ALA A 67 10.97 30.46 -7.25
CA ALA A 67 11.97 29.84 -6.42
C ALA A 67 11.87 30.50 -5.04
N GLN A 68 11.26 29.83 -4.08
CA GLN A 68 11.33 30.22 -2.69
C GLN A 68 12.68 29.77 -2.16
N ASN A 69 13.70 30.56 -2.48
CA ASN A 69 14.70 30.91 -1.50
C ASN A 69 13.95 31.69 -0.40
N THR A 70 13.58 30.98 0.66
CA THR A 70 13.17 31.59 1.93
C THR A 70 14.22 31.23 2.96
N ASN A 71 15.26 32.05 3.02
CA ASN A 71 15.90 32.35 4.29
C ASN A 71 15.16 33.56 4.86
N GLU A 72 14.32 33.34 5.87
CA GLU A 72 14.55 33.90 7.22
C GLU A 72 13.44 33.47 8.23
N SER A 73 13.91 32.69 9.21
CA SER A 73 13.38 32.30 10.54
C SER A 73 11.85 32.14 10.71
N CYS A 74 11.28 30.93 10.63
CA CYS A 74 11.39 29.90 11.68
C CYS A 74 11.58 28.47 11.10
N GLY A 75 12.74 28.20 10.51
CA GLY A 75 13.56 26.99 10.70
C GLY A 75 13.07 25.55 10.43
N VAL A 76 11.83 25.26 10.05
CA VAL A 76 11.39 23.85 9.89
C VAL A 76 11.43 23.42 8.42
N ARG A 77 12.40 22.56 8.06
CA ARG A 77 12.38 21.82 6.79
C ARG A 77 11.08 20.98 6.75
N PRO A 78 10.35 20.91 5.62
CA PRO A 78 9.00 20.32 5.56
C PRO A 78 8.93 18.83 5.92
N TRP A 79 10.07 18.14 5.99
CA TRP A 79 10.19 16.71 6.25
C TRP A 79 11.17 16.46 7.38
N ARG A 80 11.01 17.18 8.50
CA ARG A 80 11.88 17.04 9.67
C ARG A 80 11.08 16.57 10.87
N TYR A 81 11.67 15.69 11.65
CA TYR A 81 11.15 15.35 12.96
C TYR A 81 11.18 16.60 13.87
N ASP A 82 10.06 16.83 14.53
CA ASP A 82 9.85 17.93 15.47
C ASP A 82 9.15 17.37 16.71
N GLN A 83 9.82 17.44 17.86
CA GLN A 83 9.32 16.93 19.13
C GLN A 83 7.97 17.54 19.55
N ARG A 84 7.69 18.79 19.14
CA ARG A 84 6.43 19.49 19.47
C ARG A 84 5.23 18.91 18.72
N ILE A 85 5.47 18.40 17.52
CA ILE A 85 4.43 17.85 16.63
C ILE A 85 4.31 16.34 16.81
N HIS A 86 5.45 15.66 16.89
CA HIS A 86 5.56 14.21 16.81
C HIS A 86 5.71 13.53 18.19
N GLY A 87 5.88 14.33 19.25
CA GLY A 87 6.09 13.85 20.61
C GLY A 87 7.56 13.67 21.00
N PRO A 88 7.85 13.36 22.28
CA PRO A 88 9.19 13.18 22.82
C PRO A 88 10.04 12.13 22.08
N ARG A 89 11.36 12.34 22.08
CA ARG A 89 12.31 11.40 21.46
C ARG A 89 12.24 10.01 22.10
N ASP A 90 12.00 9.95 23.40
CA ASP A 90 11.84 8.68 24.14
C ASP A 90 10.59 7.94 23.71
N THR A 91 9.49 8.65 23.41
CA THR A 91 8.27 8.07 22.84
C THR A 91 8.55 7.45 21.48
N ILE A 92 9.27 8.16 20.61
CA ILE A 92 9.65 7.63 19.29
C ILE A 92 10.56 6.40 19.41
N HIS A 93 11.55 6.43 20.31
CA HIS A 93 12.40 5.27 20.58
C HIS A 93 11.58 4.08 21.08
N ALA A 94 10.64 4.30 22.00
CA ALA A 94 9.77 3.26 22.50
C ALA A 94 8.88 2.65 21.41
N LEU A 95 8.38 3.47 20.46
CA LEU A 95 7.65 2.99 19.28
C LEU A 95 8.55 2.14 18.36
N ILE A 96 9.79 2.59 18.11
CA ILE A 96 10.80 1.82 17.34
C ILE A 96 11.03 0.45 17.97
N ASP A 97 11.27 0.39 19.28
CA ASP A 97 11.45 -0.86 20.00
C ASP A 97 10.21 -1.76 19.89
N THR A 98 9.01 -1.19 20.07
CA THR A 98 7.75 -1.94 19.99
C THR A 98 7.57 -2.55 18.61
N PHE A 99 7.89 -1.82 17.53
CA PHE A 99 7.86 -2.36 16.17
C PHE A 99 8.68 -3.65 16.07
N PHE A 100 9.95 -3.63 16.49
CA PHE A 100 10.86 -4.77 16.35
C PHE A 100 10.49 -5.95 17.25
N GLN A 101 9.77 -5.71 18.35
CA GLN A 101 9.34 -6.76 19.27
C GLN A 101 8.05 -7.46 18.81
N THR A 102 7.12 -6.74 18.19
CA THR A 102 5.73 -7.21 17.99
C THR A 102 5.32 -7.29 16.53
N VAL A 103 5.72 -6.32 15.70
CA VAL A 103 5.34 -6.24 14.29
C VAL A 103 6.35 -6.95 13.40
N TYR A 104 7.64 -6.68 13.59
CA TYR A 104 8.74 -7.23 12.78
C TYR A 104 8.73 -8.76 12.65
N PRO A 105 8.44 -9.55 13.70
CA PRO A 105 8.41 -11.01 13.58
C PRO A 105 7.40 -11.52 12.54
N VAL A 106 6.34 -10.76 12.26
CA VAL A 106 5.31 -11.09 11.26
C VAL A 106 5.58 -10.36 9.94
N PHE A 107 5.84 -9.05 10.03
CA PHE A 107 6.04 -8.14 8.90
C PHE A 107 7.42 -7.45 8.96
N PRO A 108 8.48 -8.15 8.52
CA PRO A 108 9.87 -7.67 8.61
C PRO A 108 10.24 -6.65 7.51
N ILE A 109 9.52 -5.54 7.48
CA ILE A 109 9.59 -4.50 6.44
C ILE A 109 10.76 -3.50 6.63
N PHE A 110 11.37 -3.48 7.81
CA PHE A 110 12.44 -2.54 8.18
C PHE A 110 13.71 -3.28 8.65
N ASP A 111 14.88 -2.65 8.53
CA ASP A 111 16.15 -3.22 9.02
C ASP A 111 16.52 -2.57 10.36
N GLN A 112 16.63 -3.37 11.43
CA GLN A 112 16.80 -2.84 12.79
C GLN A 112 18.09 -2.05 12.99
N GLN A 113 19.24 -2.63 12.63
CA GLN A 113 20.54 -2.01 12.91
C GLN A 113 20.74 -0.68 12.14
N PRO A 114 20.52 -0.61 10.82
CA PRO A 114 20.63 0.66 10.10
C PRO A 114 19.67 1.72 10.65
N LEU A 115 18.42 1.34 10.93
CA LEU A 115 17.41 2.25 11.47
C LEU A 115 17.84 2.82 12.82
N LEU A 116 18.30 1.98 13.75
CA LEU A 116 18.75 2.46 15.05
C LEU A 116 19.98 3.37 14.90
N LEU A 117 20.95 3.04 14.04
CA LEU A 117 22.11 3.90 13.81
C LEU A 117 21.71 5.28 13.29
N GLU A 118 20.83 5.32 12.29
CA GLU A 118 20.29 6.57 11.74
C GLU A 118 19.48 7.34 12.78
N TRP A 119 18.72 6.64 13.63
CA TRP A 119 17.99 7.27 14.73
C TRP A 119 18.94 7.97 15.71
N HIS A 120 19.97 7.26 16.20
CA HIS A 120 20.93 7.80 17.16
C HIS A 120 21.70 8.98 16.59
N ARG A 121 22.03 8.97 15.30
CA ARG A 121 22.66 10.10 14.59
C ARG A 121 21.71 11.25 14.28
N SER A 122 20.41 11.06 14.48
CA SER A 122 19.34 12.00 14.10
C SER A 122 19.19 12.20 12.58
N ASP A 123 19.59 11.18 11.81
CA ASP A 123 19.56 11.14 10.35
C ASP A 123 18.22 10.60 9.80
N LEU A 124 17.39 9.95 10.63
CA LEU A 124 16.05 9.47 10.24
C LEU A 124 15.04 10.59 9.87
N SER A 125 15.46 11.85 9.88
CA SER A 125 14.70 12.97 9.31
C SER A 125 15.56 13.92 8.49
N SER A 126 16.70 13.41 7.99
CA SER A 126 17.65 14.16 7.17
C SER A 126 17.09 14.47 5.79
N ASP A 127 16.32 13.54 5.23
CA ASP A 127 15.65 13.65 3.94
C ASP A 127 14.19 13.17 4.00
N ARG A 128 13.44 13.47 2.93
CA ARG A 128 12.01 13.17 2.81
C ARG A 128 11.68 11.70 2.99
N CYS A 129 12.49 10.81 2.43
CA CYS A 129 12.24 9.37 2.51
C CYS A 129 12.52 8.84 3.91
N SER A 130 13.63 9.27 4.52
CA SER A 130 13.97 8.90 5.90
C SER A 130 12.88 9.36 6.88
N PHE A 131 12.37 10.58 6.69
CA PHE A 131 11.21 11.08 7.44
C PHE A 131 9.96 10.22 7.23
N SER A 132 9.63 9.91 5.97
CA SER A 132 8.51 9.02 5.60
C SER A 132 8.59 7.67 6.30
N TYR A 133 9.80 7.12 6.33
CA TYR A 133 10.12 5.84 6.96
C TYR A 133 9.85 5.88 8.47
N LEU A 134 10.36 6.90 9.17
CA LEU A 134 10.11 7.10 10.61
C LEU A 134 8.63 7.27 10.93
N MET A 135 7.92 8.13 10.19
CA MET A 135 6.50 8.41 10.42
C MET A 135 5.64 7.15 10.24
N SER A 136 5.88 6.40 9.16
CA SER A 136 5.13 5.18 8.90
C SER A 136 5.39 4.06 9.91
N LEU A 137 6.63 3.92 10.39
CA LEU A 137 6.96 3.02 11.49
C LEU A 137 6.21 3.39 12.76
N CYS A 138 6.23 4.68 13.14
CA CYS A 138 5.56 5.17 14.34
C CYS A 138 4.04 4.96 14.25
N ALA A 139 3.44 5.23 13.09
CA ALA A 139 2.02 4.98 12.84
C ALA A 139 1.66 3.50 13.04
N LEU A 140 2.45 2.59 12.45
CA LEU A 140 2.21 1.15 12.54
C LEU A 140 2.37 0.63 13.96
N SER A 141 3.42 1.07 14.65
CA SER A 141 3.67 0.69 16.06
C SER A 141 2.54 1.15 16.97
N LEU A 142 2.08 2.39 16.81
CA LEU A 142 1.02 2.97 17.62
C LEU A 142 -0.35 2.35 17.31
N SER A 143 -0.61 2.00 16.05
CA SER A 143 -1.80 1.23 15.65
C SER A 143 -1.81 -0.15 16.31
N HIS A 144 -0.68 -0.84 16.30
CA HIS A 144 -0.54 -2.15 16.93
C HIS A 144 -0.73 -2.10 18.46
N ILE A 145 -0.23 -1.04 19.10
CA ILE A 145 -0.46 -0.78 20.53
C ILE A 145 -1.95 -0.58 20.83
N LYS A 146 -2.66 0.20 20.01
CA LYS A 146 -4.10 0.44 20.20
C LYS A 146 -4.95 -0.82 20.02
N ASP A 147 -4.49 -1.78 19.23
CA ASP A 147 -5.13 -3.08 19.06
C ASP A 147 -4.87 -4.06 20.23
N GLY A 148 -4.11 -3.65 21.26
CA GLY A 148 -3.77 -4.47 22.43
C GLY A 148 -2.69 -5.52 22.16
N ALA A 149 -1.99 -5.43 21.02
CA ALA A 149 -0.97 -6.39 20.61
C ALA A 149 0.42 -5.98 21.13
N VAL A 150 0.54 -5.76 22.45
CA VAL A 150 1.80 -5.36 23.11
C VAL A 150 2.17 -6.35 24.20
N LEU A 151 3.46 -6.47 24.50
CA LEU A 151 3.88 -7.18 25.70
C LEU A 151 3.34 -6.46 26.95
N PRO A 152 2.80 -7.20 27.96
CA PRO A 152 2.11 -6.62 29.11
C PRO A 152 2.90 -5.52 29.84
N SER A 153 4.22 -5.65 29.92
CA SER A 153 5.10 -4.69 30.61
C SER A 153 5.18 -3.30 29.95
N ARG A 154 4.66 -3.12 28.73
CA ARG A 154 4.71 -1.85 27.98
C ARG A 154 3.35 -1.24 27.68
N GLU A 155 2.27 -1.99 27.89
CA GLU A 155 0.91 -1.50 27.67
C GLU A 155 0.60 -0.29 28.55
N GLU A 156 1.06 -0.30 29.81
CA GLU A 156 0.89 0.79 30.78
C GLU A 156 1.54 2.11 30.34
N ALA A 157 2.68 2.05 29.64
CA ALA A 157 3.44 3.22 29.21
C ALA A 157 2.76 4.03 28.10
N PHE A 158 1.89 3.39 27.31
CA PHE A 158 1.20 4.01 26.17
C PHE A 158 -0.31 4.21 26.40
N THR A 159 -0.94 3.42 27.27
CA THR A 159 -2.39 3.51 27.57
C THR A 159 -2.75 4.63 28.53
N THR A 160 -1.84 5.05 29.40
CA THR A 160 -2.08 6.10 30.42
C THR A 160 -1.70 7.52 29.97
N ALA A 161 -0.97 7.67 28.86
CA ALA A 161 -0.50 8.95 28.37
C ALA A 161 -1.52 9.62 27.41
N ALA A 162 -2.22 10.66 27.88
CA ALA A 162 -3.11 11.52 27.08
C ALA A 162 -2.57 12.00 25.70
N PRO A 163 -1.26 12.15 25.44
CA PRO A 163 -0.73 12.52 24.12
C PRO A 163 -0.87 11.44 23.02
N ALA A 164 -1.06 10.15 23.36
CA ALA A 164 -1.01 9.07 22.38
C ALA A 164 -2.23 9.01 21.43
N THR A 165 -3.36 9.61 21.80
CA THR A 165 -4.61 9.49 21.04
C THR A 165 -4.55 10.23 19.72
N GLY A 166 -3.94 11.43 19.68
CA GLY A 166 -3.82 12.29 18.50
C GLY A 166 -2.58 12.07 17.63
N LEU A 167 -1.53 11.41 18.15
CA LEU A 167 -0.28 11.21 17.41
C LEU A 167 -0.43 10.26 16.21
N LEU A 168 -1.34 9.27 16.30
CA LEU A 168 -1.55 8.30 15.21
C LEU A 168 -1.93 9.00 13.90
N SER A 169 -2.92 9.89 13.93
CA SER A 169 -3.34 10.62 12.73
C SER A 169 -2.24 11.52 12.17
N VAL A 170 -1.44 12.14 13.06
CA VAL A 170 -0.29 12.96 12.66
C VAL A 170 0.75 12.11 11.92
N PHE A 171 1.08 10.93 12.44
CA PHE A 171 2.04 10.03 11.79
C PHE A 171 1.54 9.51 10.45
N ILE A 172 0.25 9.13 10.34
CA ILE A 172 -0.35 8.68 9.08
C ILE A 172 -0.32 9.81 8.04
N GLU A 173 -0.79 11.01 8.41
CA GLU A 173 -0.86 12.17 7.52
C GLU A 173 0.54 12.58 7.02
N ASN A 174 1.53 12.61 7.92
CA ASN A 174 2.90 12.96 7.56
C ASN A 174 3.55 11.89 6.67
N ALA A 175 3.33 10.60 6.94
CA ALA A 175 3.81 9.50 6.11
C ALA A 175 3.15 9.50 4.71
N GLU A 176 1.87 9.81 4.60
CA GLU A 176 1.20 9.91 3.30
C GLU A 176 1.72 11.09 2.49
N ARG A 177 1.83 12.28 3.10
CA ARG A 177 2.33 13.48 2.42
C ARG A 177 3.78 13.38 1.99
N SER A 178 4.59 12.62 2.72
CA SER A 178 5.99 12.40 2.37
C SER A 178 6.17 11.48 1.16
N ILE A 179 5.17 10.73 0.71
CA ILE A 179 5.26 9.92 -0.51
C ILE A 179 5.14 10.84 -1.75
N PRO A 180 6.12 10.83 -2.69
CA PRO A 180 6.01 11.55 -3.96
C PRO A 180 4.84 11.05 -4.81
N THR A 181 4.29 11.91 -5.67
CA THR A 181 3.22 11.51 -6.60
C THR A 181 3.71 10.59 -7.73
N ASP A 182 5.00 10.66 -8.07
CA ASP A 182 5.62 9.86 -9.12
C ASP A 182 6.85 9.15 -8.55
N VAL A 183 6.65 7.95 -8.04
CA VAL A 183 7.70 7.10 -7.45
C VAL A 183 8.15 6.10 -8.50
N ARG A 184 9.43 6.15 -8.90
CA ARG A 184 10.00 5.29 -9.96
C ARG A 184 11.44 4.88 -9.66
N GLY A 185 11.91 3.86 -10.37
CA GLY A 185 13.27 3.35 -10.30
C GLY A 185 13.68 3.02 -8.87
N GLN A 186 14.87 3.49 -8.49
CA GLN A 186 15.44 3.28 -7.16
C GLN A 186 14.61 3.93 -6.03
N ASP A 187 13.88 5.01 -6.31
CA ASP A 187 13.03 5.66 -5.30
C ASP A 187 11.86 4.76 -4.88
N ALA A 188 11.39 3.87 -5.76
CA ALA A 188 10.37 2.88 -5.39
C ALA A 188 10.83 2.02 -4.22
N PHE A 189 12.05 1.49 -4.28
CA PHE A 189 12.63 0.67 -3.21
C PHE A 189 12.75 1.42 -1.87
N ARG A 190 12.93 2.74 -1.91
CA ARG A 190 13.00 3.57 -0.70
C ARG A 190 11.63 3.84 -0.07
N TYR A 191 10.58 4.01 -0.87
CA TYR A 191 9.21 4.29 -0.37
C TYR A 191 8.32 3.05 -0.16
N LEU A 192 8.64 1.89 -0.75
CA LEU A 192 7.89 0.64 -0.53
C LEU A 192 7.70 0.26 0.95
N PRO A 193 8.71 0.39 1.84
CA PRO A 193 8.50 0.17 3.28
C PRO A 193 7.43 1.07 3.90
N THR A 194 7.38 2.36 3.50
CA THR A 194 6.36 3.30 3.96
C THR A 194 4.98 2.89 3.46
N ILE A 195 4.87 2.56 2.17
CA ILE A 195 3.60 2.16 1.56
C ILE A 195 3.08 0.87 2.22
N ALA A 196 3.94 -0.14 2.37
CA ALA A 196 3.60 -1.39 3.06
C ALA A 196 3.12 -1.15 4.50
N SER A 197 3.77 -0.24 5.23
CA SER A 197 3.35 0.15 6.58
C SER A 197 1.96 0.77 6.59
N LEU A 198 1.64 1.66 5.63
CA LEU A 198 0.32 2.29 5.51
C LEU A 198 -0.77 1.25 5.18
N VAL A 199 -0.46 0.22 4.38
CA VAL A 199 -1.40 -0.90 4.14
C VAL A 199 -1.72 -1.62 5.46
N LEU A 200 -0.70 -1.90 6.28
CA LEU A 200 -0.85 -2.57 7.57
C LEU A 200 -1.60 -1.71 8.59
N VAL A 201 -1.31 -0.41 8.67
CA VAL A 201 -2.05 0.53 9.51
C VAL A 201 -3.53 0.55 9.12
N ALA A 202 -3.84 0.65 7.82
CA ALA A 202 -5.22 0.64 7.35
C ALA A 202 -5.93 -0.68 7.64
N PHE A 203 -5.20 -1.80 7.60
CA PHE A 203 -5.73 -3.11 7.95
C PHE A 203 -6.05 -3.22 9.46
N GLN A 204 -5.10 -2.86 10.33
CA GLN A 204 -5.23 -2.88 11.79
C GLN A 204 -6.39 -1.98 12.27
N THR A 205 -6.42 -0.75 11.75
CA THR A 205 -7.50 0.20 12.06
C THR A 205 -8.84 -0.11 11.37
N ARG A 206 -8.96 -1.23 10.65
CA ARG A 206 -10.17 -1.72 9.95
C ARG A 206 -10.74 -0.76 8.90
N HIS A 207 -9.91 0.09 8.30
CA HIS A 207 -10.30 0.99 7.22
C HIS A 207 -10.12 0.33 5.83
N SER A 208 -11.09 -0.51 5.43
CA SER A 208 -11.03 -1.30 4.18
C SER A 208 -10.75 -0.45 2.92
N SER A 209 -11.34 0.74 2.81
CA SER A 209 -11.12 1.63 1.67
C SER A 209 -9.66 2.12 1.58
N LEU A 210 -9.06 2.49 2.71
CA LEU A 210 -7.65 2.89 2.79
C LEU A 210 -6.72 1.70 2.55
N HIS A 211 -7.07 0.52 3.07
CA HIS A 211 -6.34 -0.72 2.82
C HIS A 211 -6.25 -1.00 1.31
N HIS A 212 -7.38 -0.98 0.60
CA HIS A 212 -7.39 -1.16 -0.86
C HIS A 212 -6.67 -0.06 -1.62
N ARG A 213 -6.75 1.20 -1.16
CA ARG A 213 -6.03 2.31 -1.80
C ARG A 213 -4.52 2.09 -1.73
N TYR A 214 -3.96 1.85 -0.54
CA TYR A 214 -2.51 1.70 -0.39
C TYR A 214 -2.01 0.37 -0.96
N LEU A 215 -2.79 -0.72 -0.85
CA LEU A 215 -2.42 -2.01 -1.43
C LEU A 215 -2.49 -1.96 -2.96
N GLY A 216 -3.48 -1.25 -3.51
CA GLY A 216 -3.54 -0.95 -4.94
C GLY A 216 -2.37 -0.09 -5.41
N LEU A 217 -1.95 0.91 -4.62
CA LEU A 217 -0.74 1.70 -4.91
C LEU A 217 0.51 0.82 -4.91
N PHE A 218 0.68 -0.03 -3.90
CA PHE A 218 1.78 -0.99 -3.81
C PHE A 218 1.85 -1.85 -5.08
N HIS A 219 0.76 -2.55 -5.42
CA HIS A 219 0.70 -3.40 -6.62
C HIS A 219 0.90 -2.62 -7.92
N SER A 220 0.40 -1.39 -8.01
CA SER A 220 0.59 -0.53 -9.18
C SER A 220 2.06 -0.16 -9.38
N LEU A 221 2.81 0.09 -8.30
CA LEU A 221 4.25 0.36 -8.37
C LEU A 221 5.03 -0.88 -8.79
N ILE A 222 4.67 -2.05 -8.27
CA ILE A 222 5.31 -3.33 -8.64
C ILE A 222 5.06 -3.63 -10.13
N ALA A 223 3.81 -3.51 -10.58
CA ALA A 223 3.43 -3.80 -11.97
C ALA A 223 4.01 -2.78 -12.95
N GLY A 224 4.01 -1.49 -12.61
CA GLY A 224 4.49 -0.42 -13.50
C GLY A 224 5.98 -0.52 -13.86
N GLN A 225 6.76 -1.31 -13.12
CA GLN A 225 8.20 -1.48 -13.31
C GLN A 225 8.63 -2.95 -13.34
N ASN A 226 7.67 -3.89 -13.41
CA ASN A 226 7.91 -5.33 -13.37
C ASN A 226 8.78 -5.79 -12.18
N LEU A 227 8.62 -5.16 -11.01
CA LEU A 227 9.40 -5.46 -9.80
C LEU A 227 9.01 -6.78 -9.12
N HIS A 228 8.03 -7.50 -9.68
CA HIS A 228 7.70 -8.88 -9.33
C HIS A 228 8.71 -9.88 -9.91
N GLU A 229 9.69 -9.43 -10.71
CA GLU A 229 10.82 -10.22 -11.17
C GLU A 229 12.14 -9.61 -10.72
N GLU A 230 13.01 -10.39 -10.07
CA GLU A 230 14.30 -9.87 -9.57
C GLU A 230 15.26 -9.37 -10.64
N VAL A 231 15.11 -9.85 -11.87
CA VAL A 231 15.93 -9.43 -13.01
C VAL A 231 15.75 -7.94 -13.33
N ASN A 232 14.58 -7.39 -13.01
CA ASN A 232 14.24 -5.99 -13.25
C ASN A 232 14.68 -5.06 -12.10
N TRP A 233 15.30 -5.60 -11.04
CA TRP A 233 15.73 -4.80 -9.91
C TRP A 233 17.02 -4.04 -10.23
N PRO A 234 17.18 -2.78 -9.78
CA PRO A 234 18.39 -2.01 -10.03
C PRO A 234 19.65 -2.74 -9.56
N SER A 235 20.67 -2.77 -10.41
CA SER A 235 21.99 -3.36 -10.08
C SER A 235 22.73 -2.60 -8.98
N THR A 236 22.32 -1.37 -8.70
CA THR A 236 22.86 -0.52 -7.63
C THR A 236 22.37 -0.91 -6.23
N LEU A 237 21.37 -1.80 -6.12
CA LEU A 237 20.89 -2.26 -4.82
C LEU A 237 21.92 -3.14 -4.13
N THR A 238 22.19 -2.82 -2.87
CA THR A 238 22.99 -3.68 -1.98
C THR A 238 22.24 -4.98 -1.67
N GLU A 239 22.97 -6.03 -1.29
CA GLU A 239 22.33 -7.30 -0.90
C GLU A 239 21.36 -7.13 0.28
N LEU A 240 21.70 -6.25 1.24
CA LEU A 240 20.81 -5.93 2.35
C LEU A 240 19.47 -5.35 1.87
N GLU A 241 19.50 -4.42 0.92
CA GLU A 241 18.29 -3.82 0.34
C GLU A 241 17.48 -4.83 -0.48
N ARG A 242 18.15 -5.73 -1.21
CA ARG A 242 17.51 -6.83 -1.93
C ARG A 242 16.75 -7.75 -0.96
N GLN A 243 17.40 -8.16 0.12
CA GLN A 243 16.78 -9.01 1.15
C GLN A 243 15.61 -8.30 1.85
N ARG A 244 15.74 -7.01 2.16
CA ARG A 244 14.62 -6.21 2.67
C ARG A 244 13.45 -6.20 1.68
N TYR A 245 13.71 -6.01 0.39
CA TYR A 245 12.64 -5.98 -0.59
C TYR A 245 11.95 -7.34 -0.76
N ARG A 246 12.68 -8.46 -0.76
CA ARG A 246 12.08 -9.81 -0.71
C ARG A 246 11.11 -9.95 0.46
N ARG A 247 11.53 -9.51 1.66
CA ARG A 247 10.69 -9.53 2.87
C ARG A 247 9.44 -8.66 2.72
N ILE A 248 9.54 -7.47 2.13
CA ILE A 248 8.40 -6.58 1.88
C ILE A 248 7.44 -7.20 0.87
N PHE A 249 7.96 -7.70 -0.25
CA PHE A 249 7.17 -8.32 -1.30
C PHE A 249 6.33 -9.47 -0.76
N TRP A 250 6.97 -10.45 -0.12
CA TRP A 250 6.29 -11.61 0.45
C TRP A 250 5.38 -11.25 1.64
N SER A 251 5.68 -10.18 2.39
CA SER A 251 4.77 -9.63 3.40
C SER A 251 3.47 -9.12 2.79
N MET A 252 3.56 -8.33 1.71
CA MET A 252 2.37 -7.79 1.04
C MET A 252 1.60 -8.85 0.28
N TYR A 253 2.28 -9.85 -0.30
CA TYR A 253 1.66 -11.03 -0.88
C TYR A 253 0.80 -11.78 0.16
N ARG A 254 1.39 -12.14 1.31
CA ARG A 254 0.66 -12.84 2.38
C ARG A 254 -0.54 -12.02 2.86
N LEU A 255 -0.36 -10.71 3.00
CA LEU A 255 -1.44 -9.81 3.38
C LEU A 255 -2.55 -9.74 2.31
N GLU A 256 -2.22 -9.72 1.02
CA GLU A 256 -3.20 -9.76 -0.09
C GLU A 256 -4.01 -11.06 -0.09
N VAL A 257 -3.35 -12.22 0.12
CA VAL A 257 -4.04 -13.51 0.22
C VAL A 257 -4.95 -13.54 1.46
N HIS A 258 -4.44 -13.08 2.60
CA HIS A 258 -5.22 -12.98 3.84
C HIS A 258 -6.44 -12.07 3.66
N SER A 259 -6.25 -10.84 3.17
CA SER A 259 -7.34 -9.89 2.97
C SER A 259 -8.32 -10.36 1.89
N ALA A 260 -7.86 -11.08 0.87
CA ALA A 260 -8.75 -11.72 -0.11
C ALA A 260 -9.65 -12.79 0.53
N LEU A 261 -9.12 -13.55 1.51
CA LEU A 261 -9.91 -14.52 2.28
C LEU A 261 -10.94 -13.82 3.16
N VAL A 262 -10.54 -12.82 3.96
CA VAL A 262 -11.42 -12.20 4.97
C VAL A 262 -12.36 -11.13 4.40
N MET A 263 -11.96 -10.40 3.36
CA MET A 263 -12.74 -9.32 2.74
C MET A 263 -13.36 -9.72 1.40
N GLY A 264 -12.99 -10.87 0.82
CA GLY A 264 -13.60 -11.42 -0.38
C GLY A 264 -13.17 -10.81 -1.73
N HIS A 265 -12.14 -9.96 -1.78
CA HIS A 265 -11.64 -9.38 -3.03
C HIS A 265 -10.69 -10.32 -3.80
N VAL A 266 -10.46 -10.05 -5.09
CA VAL A 266 -9.51 -10.79 -5.92
C VAL A 266 -8.06 -10.66 -5.44
N ILE A 267 -7.25 -11.70 -5.64
CA ILE A 267 -5.80 -11.64 -5.42
C ILE A 267 -5.18 -11.00 -6.66
N ARG A 268 -4.52 -9.85 -6.50
CA ARG A 268 -4.04 -9.01 -7.62
C ARG A 268 -2.71 -9.44 -8.20
N CYS A 269 -1.82 -9.97 -7.37
CA CYS A 269 -0.47 -10.41 -7.77
C CYS A 269 -0.33 -11.89 -7.36
N PRO A 270 -0.64 -12.83 -8.26
CA PRO A 270 -0.58 -14.25 -7.96
C PRO A 270 0.87 -14.76 -7.88
N GLU A 271 1.11 -15.75 -7.03
CA GLU A 271 2.45 -16.34 -6.88
C GLU A 271 3.01 -16.92 -8.18
N GLN A 272 2.16 -17.47 -9.06
CA GLN A 272 2.56 -18.10 -10.33
C GLN A 272 3.20 -17.12 -11.32
N GLN A 273 2.97 -15.82 -11.14
CA GLN A 273 3.52 -14.76 -12.00
C GLN A 273 4.66 -14.01 -11.29
N THR A 274 5.14 -14.52 -10.17
CA THR A 274 6.17 -13.88 -9.36
C THR A 274 7.50 -14.61 -9.50
N MET A 275 8.57 -13.87 -9.76
CA MET A 275 9.95 -14.35 -9.79
C MET A 275 10.80 -13.62 -8.75
N VAL A 276 10.34 -13.62 -7.50
CA VAL A 276 11.04 -13.08 -6.31
C VAL A 276 11.45 -14.25 -5.43
N ALA A 277 12.73 -14.37 -5.08
CA ALA A 277 13.20 -15.44 -4.22
C ALA A 277 12.75 -15.22 -2.77
N TYR A 278 12.74 -16.28 -1.97
CA TYR A 278 12.54 -16.14 -0.53
C TYR A 278 13.69 -15.35 0.12
N PRO A 279 13.41 -14.54 1.16
CA PRO A 279 14.44 -13.87 1.91
C PRO A 279 15.35 -14.87 2.64
N SER A 280 16.62 -14.50 2.75
CA SER A 280 17.65 -15.22 3.50
C SER A 280 18.49 -14.25 4.32
N ASP A 281 19.30 -14.77 5.24
CA ASP A 281 20.19 -13.98 6.11
C ASP A 281 21.46 -13.46 5.38
N GLY A 282 21.57 -13.71 4.07
CA GLY A 282 22.71 -13.31 3.25
C GLY A 282 23.85 -14.33 3.22
N SER A 283 23.79 -15.43 3.98
CA SER A 283 24.77 -16.50 3.85
C SER A 283 24.30 -17.55 2.83
N ARG A 284 24.62 -17.30 1.55
CA ARG A 284 24.23 -18.21 0.45
C ARG A 284 24.77 -19.63 0.58
N ASP A 285 25.79 -19.83 1.42
CA ASP A 285 26.52 -21.09 1.58
C ASP A 285 26.33 -21.78 2.94
N SER A 286 25.49 -21.24 3.84
CA SER A 286 25.23 -21.89 5.13
C SER A 286 24.04 -22.83 5.03
N GLN A 287 24.22 -24.07 5.52
CA GLN A 287 23.11 -24.96 5.86
C GLN A 287 22.05 -24.19 6.70
N PRO A 288 20.77 -24.59 6.67
CA PRO A 288 19.77 -24.05 7.58
C PRO A 288 20.29 -24.14 9.01
N THR A 289 20.69 -22.99 9.58
CA THR A 289 21.23 -22.91 10.93
C THR A 289 20.08 -22.85 11.92
N GLU A 290 20.21 -23.61 13.01
CA GLU A 290 19.33 -23.46 14.17
C GLU A 290 19.24 -21.97 14.56
N GLY A 291 18.03 -21.49 14.87
CA GLY A 291 17.78 -20.09 15.19
C GLY A 291 17.58 -19.14 13.99
N ASN A 292 17.65 -19.62 12.74
CA ASN A 292 17.30 -18.79 11.59
C ASN A 292 15.79 -18.72 11.37
N TRP A 293 15.12 -17.84 12.11
CA TRP A 293 13.67 -17.60 12.08
C TRP A 293 13.07 -17.39 10.67
N LEU A 294 13.87 -17.00 9.66
CA LEU A 294 13.40 -16.85 8.28
C LEU A 294 12.98 -18.19 7.66
N ILE A 295 13.51 -19.33 8.13
CA ILE A 295 13.09 -20.66 7.67
C ILE A 295 11.59 -20.85 7.96
N GLY A 296 11.17 -20.66 9.21
CA GLY A 296 9.76 -20.74 9.61
C GLY A 296 8.91 -19.67 8.95
N TRP A 297 9.44 -18.45 8.79
CA TRP A 297 8.72 -17.37 8.11
C TRP A 297 8.47 -17.65 6.62
N ASN A 298 9.44 -18.28 5.94
CA ASN A 298 9.32 -18.73 4.56
C ASN A 298 8.29 -19.87 4.46
N PHE A 299 8.30 -20.81 5.40
CA PHE A 299 7.29 -21.87 5.47
C PHE A 299 5.87 -21.30 5.70
N VAL A 300 5.69 -20.29 6.54
CA VAL A 300 4.41 -19.57 6.66
C VAL A 300 4.00 -18.95 5.31
N THR A 301 4.96 -18.49 4.52
CA THR A 301 4.69 -17.99 3.16
C THR A 301 4.18 -19.10 2.24
N ASP A 302 4.74 -20.31 2.33
CA ASP A 302 4.21 -21.49 1.61
C ASP A 302 2.78 -21.84 2.05
N LEU A 303 2.44 -21.69 3.34
CA LEU A 303 1.06 -21.85 3.79
C LEU A 303 0.11 -20.84 3.12
N TYR A 304 0.50 -19.57 3.00
CA TYR A 304 -0.31 -18.58 2.28
C TYR A 304 -0.40 -18.85 0.77
N ARG A 305 0.69 -19.31 0.14
CA ARG A 305 0.67 -19.74 -1.27
C ARG A 305 -0.33 -20.87 -1.49
N SER A 306 -0.33 -21.82 -0.58
CA SER A 306 -1.29 -22.92 -0.58
C SER A 306 -2.74 -22.48 -0.36
N LEU A 307 -2.95 -21.40 0.41
CA LEU A 307 -4.25 -20.79 0.63
C LEU A 307 -4.75 -20.04 -0.61
N GLU A 308 -3.87 -19.36 -1.36
CA GLU A 308 -4.22 -18.79 -2.67
C GLU A 308 -4.80 -19.85 -3.61
N HIS A 309 -4.15 -21.02 -3.70
CA HIS A 309 -4.60 -22.15 -4.51
C HIS A 309 -6.02 -22.59 -4.12
N VAL A 310 -6.29 -22.70 -2.82
CA VAL A 310 -7.62 -23.03 -2.29
C VAL A 310 -8.64 -21.94 -2.67
N ILE A 311 -8.34 -20.67 -2.43
CA ILE A 311 -9.23 -19.53 -2.75
C ILE A 311 -9.59 -19.53 -4.23
N ASN A 312 -8.61 -19.71 -5.11
CA ASN A 312 -8.82 -19.74 -6.55
C ASN A 312 -9.70 -20.92 -6.99
N HIS A 313 -9.46 -22.12 -6.45
CA HIS A 313 -10.28 -23.30 -6.71
C HIS A 313 -11.76 -23.09 -6.37
N TYR A 314 -12.04 -22.61 -5.16
CA TYR A 314 -13.41 -22.38 -4.70
C TYR A 314 -14.10 -21.23 -5.46
N ARG A 315 -13.36 -20.19 -5.84
CA ARG A 315 -13.89 -19.09 -6.67
C ARG A 315 -14.28 -19.56 -8.06
N VAL A 316 -13.45 -20.36 -8.72
CA VAL A 316 -13.79 -20.94 -10.04
C VAL A 316 -15.01 -21.85 -9.93
N LYS A 317 -15.09 -22.69 -8.89
CA LYS A 317 -16.27 -23.55 -8.64
C LYS A 317 -17.56 -22.75 -8.41
N ARG A 318 -17.48 -21.64 -7.66
CA ARG A 318 -18.62 -20.72 -7.44
C ARG A 318 -18.99 -19.97 -8.72
N ALA A 319 -18.00 -19.47 -9.45
CA ALA A 319 -18.19 -18.76 -10.71
C ALA A 319 -18.78 -19.67 -11.78
N GLY A 320 -18.33 -20.93 -11.92
CA GLY A 320 -18.90 -21.89 -12.86
C GLY A 320 -20.40 -22.13 -12.68
N ARG A 321 -20.93 -21.96 -11.46
CA ARG A 321 -22.37 -22.00 -11.17
C ARG A 321 -23.14 -20.74 -11.56
N THR A 322 -22.47 -19.60 -11.70
CA THR A 322 -23.10 -18.26 -11.87
C THR A 322 -22.80 -17.63 -13.24
N VAL A 323 -21.62 -17.91 -13.80
CA VAL A 323 -21.07 -17.36 -15.06
C VAL A 323 -21.60 -18.10 -16.28
N ALA A 324 -22.04 -19.35 -16.13
CA ALA A 324 -22.78 -20.08 -17.16
C ALA A 324 -24.01 -19.29 -17.67
N ASP A 325 -24.58 -18.41 -16.83
CA ASP A 325 -25.74 -17.59 -17.17
C ASP A 325 -25.38 -16.17 -17.69
N ALA A 326 -24.16 -15.67 -17.46
CA ALA A 326 -23.84 -14.24 -17.63
C ALA A 326 -22.95 -13.91 -18.84
N TYR A 327 -22.19 -14.87 -19.37
CA TYR A 327 -21.34 -14.65 -20.53
C TYR A 327 -21.75 -15.59 -21.67
N SER A 328 -22.21 -15.03 -22.80
CA SER A 328 -22.14 -15.68 -24.11
C SER A 328 -20.67 -15.82 -24.53
N SER A 329 -19.92 -16.64 -23.79
CA SER A 329 -18.50 -16.84 -23.99
C SER A 329 -18.27 -17.60 -25.29
N ARG A 330 -17.57 -16.97 -26.25
CA ARG A 330 -17.06 -17.65 -27.45
C ARG A 330 -15.91 -18.62 -27.14
N LEU A 331 -15.42 -18.62 -25.90
CA LEU A 331 -14.37 -19.49 -25.41
C LEU A 331 -14.98 -20.52 -24.47
N SER A 332 -14.53 -21.78 -24.58
CA SER A 332 -14.97 -22.83 -23.67
C SER A 332 -14.74 -22.40 -22.22
N PRO A 333 -15.66 -22.72 -21.29
CA PRO A 333 -15.45 -22.49 -19.86
C PRO A 333 -14.08 -23.05 -19.46
N ARG A 334 -13.28 -22.24 -18.77
CA ARG A 334 -11.97 -22.67 -18.29
C ARG A 334 -12.20 -23.84 -17.33
N GLU A 335 -11.87 -25.06 -17.75
CA GLU A 335 -11.85 -26.19 -16.81
C GLU A 335 -10.91 -25.80 -15.67
N PRO A 336 -11.35 -25.92 -14.41
CA PRO A 336 -10.43 -25.75 -13.30
C PRO A 336 -9.32 -26.78 -13.52
N LEU A 337 -8.07 -26.30 -13.70
CA LEU A 337 -6.91 -27.19 -13.64
C LEU A 337 -7.09 -28.05 -12.40
N ALA A 338 -7.00 -29.37 -12.56
CA ALA A 338 -7.09 -30.29 -11.44
C ALA A 338 -6.03 -29.87 -10.42
N LEU A 339 -6.46 -29.14 -9.38
CA LEU A 339 -5.57 -28.83 -8.28
C LEU A 339 -5.22 -30.17 -7.69
N LYS A 340 -3.95 -30.56 -7.78
CA LYS A 340 -3.43 -31.67 -7.01
C LYS A 340 -3.28 -31.21 -5.56
N MET A 341 -4.41 -30.96 -4.91
CA MET A 341 -4.49 -30.55 -3.51
C MET A 341 -3.68 -31.52 -2.64
N GLU A 342 -3.74 -32.82 -2.94
CA GLU A 342 -2.95 -33.87 -2.30
C GLU A 342 -1.44 -33.61 -2.41
N THR A 343 -0.94 -33.21 -3.59
CA THR A 343 0.48 -32.88 -3.77
C THR A 343 0.88 -31.65 -2.96
N ILE A 344 0.04 -30.60 -2.93
CA ILE A 344 0.30 -29.40 -2.12
C ILE A 344 0.29 -29.73 -0.63
N LEU A 345 -0.66 -30.56 -0.18
CA LEU A 345 -0.77 -30.99 1.22
C LEU A 345 0.42 -31.85 1.63
N SER A 346 0.82 -32.82 0.80
CA SER A 346 2.00 -33.66 1.03
C SER A 346 3.26 -32.81 1.15
N ALA A 347 3.51 -31.90 0.20
CA ALA A 347 4.70 -31.04 0.24
C ALA A 347 4.76 -30.15 1.49
N LEU A 348 3.61 -29.71 2.01
CA LEU A 348 3.56 -28.92 3.24
C LEU A 348 3.72 -29.76 4.49
N GLN A 349 3.25 -31.00 4.49
CA GLN A 349 3.50 -31.95 5.56
C GLN A 349 5.00 -32.28 5.63
N ASP A 350 5.62 -32.61 4.49
CA ASP A 350 7.06 -32.84 4.39
C ASP A 350 7.85 -31.60 4.84
N GLY A 351 7.39 -30.42 4.43
CA GLY A 351 7.96 -29.13 4.86
C GLY A 351 7.89 -28.92 6.37
N LEU A 352 6.73 -29.19 6.98
CA LEU A 352 6.52 -29.10 8.44
C LEU A 352 7.42 -30.05 9.21
N GLU A 353 7.54 -31.30 8.76
CA GLU A 353 8.39 -32.33 9.36
C GLU A 353 9.89 -31.99 9.22
N SER A 354 10.27 -31.25 8.18
CA SER A 354 11.65 -30.79 7.95
C SER A 354 12.05 -29.53 8.73
N LEU A 355 11.11 -28.89 9.45
CA LEU A 355 11.43 -27.67 10.19
C LEU A 355 12.39 -27.97 11.36
N PRO A 356 13.32 -27.04 11.65
CA PRO A 356 14.17 -27.12 12.84
C PRO A 356 13.36 -27.26 14.15
N SER A 357 13.92 -27.98 15.12
CA SER A 357 13.24 -28.32 16.38
C SER A 357 12.87 -27.10 17.23
N ASP A 358 13.68 -26.03 17.16
CA ASP A 358 13.44 -24.72 17.79
C ASP A 358 12.25 -23.95 17.18
N MET A 359 11.71 -24.42 16.04
CA MET A 359 10.51 -23.90 15.39
C MET A 359 9.26 -24.75 15.63
N MET A 360 9.37 -25.82 16.42
CA MET A 360 8.25 -26.69 16.78
C MET A 360 7.69 -26.36 18.18
N THR A 361 8.49 -25.69 19.03
CA THR A 361 8.09 -25.37 20.41
C THR A 361 8.09 -23.88 20.64
N ALA A 362 6.93 -23.32 21.00
CA ALA A 362 6.82 -21.92 21.38
C ALA A 362 7.45 -21.72 22.77
N LEU A 363 8.63 -21.09 22.82
CA LEU A 363 9.25 -20.67 24.07
C LEU A 363 8.46 -19.49 24.69
N PRO A 364 8.47 -19.33 26.03
CA PRO A 364 7.87 -18.18 26.68
C PRO A 364 8.44 -16.86 26.15
N PRO A 365 7.64 -15.77 26.09
CA PRO A 365 8.14 -14.46 25.71
C PRO A 365 9.33 -14.05 26.58
N SER A 366 10.45 -13.70 25.94
CA SER A 366 11.65 -13.21 26.61
C SER A 366 11.84 -11.70 26.37
N ALA A 367 12.71 -11.06 27.14
CA ALA A 367 13.12 -9.68 26.88
C ALA A 367 13.98 -9.54 25.60
N ASN A 368 14.52 -10.64 25.07
CA ASN A 368 15.33 -10.65 23.87
C ASN A 368 14.45 -10.81 22.62
N ALA A 369 14.20 -9.71 21.93
CA ALA A 369 13.40 -9.70 20.69
C ALA A 369 13.88 -10.71 19.65
N LYS A 370 15.20 -10.91 19.51
CA LYS A 370 15.77 -11.86 18.56
C LYS A 370 15.43 -13.31 18.94
N ALA A 371 15.45 -13.63 20.23
CA ALA A 371 15.08 -14.96 20.73
C ALA A 371 13.58 -15.26 20.53
N ASN A 372 12.73 -14.22 20.55
CA ASN A 372 11.29 -14.39 20.37
C ASN A 372 10.89 -14.66 18.91
N LEU A 373 11.75 -14.38 17.93
CA LEU A 373 11.42 -14.49 16.50
C LEU A 373 10.95 -15.90 16.10
N CYS A 374 11.63 -16.94 16.58
CA CYS A 374 11.22 -18.34 16.35
C CYS A 374 9.86 -18.64 16.99
N GLY A 375 9.63 -18.18 18.23
CA GLY A 375 8.35 -18.34 18.93
C GLY A 375 7.16 -17.73 18.17
N PHE A 376 7.36 -16.55 17.59
CA PHE A 376 6.36 -15.94 16.68
C PHE A 376 6.10 -16.79 15.44
N GLN A 377 7.12 -17.44 14.87
CA GLN A 377 6.92 -18.32 13.72
C GLN A 377 6.11 -19.56 14.12
N VAL A 378 6.39 -20.17 15.28
CA VAL A 378 5.59 -21.30 15.78
C VAL A 378 4.11 -20.92 15.85
N ALA A 379 3.79 -19.79 16.48
CA ALA A 379 2.42 -19.29 16.57
C ALA A 379 1.79 -19.05 15.19
N ASN A 380 2.53 -18.41 14.27
CA ASN A 380 2.05 -18.15 12.91
C ASN A 380 1.77 -19.44 12.12
N ILE A 381 2.64 -20.45 12.24
CA ILE A 381 2.48 -21.76 11.59
C ILE A 381 1.20 -22.42 12.09
N VAL A 382 1.01 -22.50 13.40
CA VAL A 382 -0.19 -23.10 14.02
C VAL A 382 -1.47 -22.37 13.57
N CYS A 383 -1.51 -21.03 13.72
CA CYS A 383 -2.68 -20.23 13.37
C CYS A 383 -3.05 -20.34 11.88
N THR A 384 -2.05 -20.27 10.99
CA THR A 384 -2.29 -20.33 9.53
C THR A 384 -2.71 -21.73 9.09
N SER A 385 -2.16 -22.77 9.72
CA SER A 385 -2.55 -24.17 9.46
C SER A 385 -3.99 -24.45 9.88
N GLN A 386 -4.42 -23.93 11.04
CA GLN A 386 -5.80 -24.04 11.51
C GLN A 386 -6.80 -23.27 10.64
N ALA A 387 -6.46 -22.06 10.19
CA ALA A 387 -7.30 -21.28 9.28
C ALA A 387 -7.62 -22.04 7.97
N ARG A 388 -6.72 -22.93 7.55
CA ARG A 388 -6.89 -23.79 6.38
C ARG A 388 -7.84 -24.97 6.61
N LEU A 389 -7.95 -25.46 7.85
CA LEU A 389 -8.90 -26.52 8.23
C LEU A 389 -10.32 -25.99 8.43
N LEU A 390 -10.47 -24.69 8.68
CA LEU A 390 -11.76 -24.02 8.91
C LEU A 390 -12.46 -23.57 7.62
N THR A 391 -11.87 -23.80 6.45
CA THR A 391 -12.59 -23.63 5.17
C THR A 391 -13.41 -24.90 4.87
N PRO A 392 -14.76 -24.84 4.90
CA PRO A 392 -15.64 -26.00 4.72
C PRO A 392 -15.67 -26.59 3.30
#